data_AF-A0A2W2GFU1-F1
#
_entry.id   AF-A0A2W2GFU1-F1
#
_cell.length_a   1.000
_cell.length_b   1.000
_cell.length_c   1.000
_cell.angle_alpha   90.00
_cell.angle_beta   90.00
_cell.angle_gamma   90.00
#
_symmetry.space_group_name_H-M   'P 1'
#
loop_
_entity.id
_entity.type
_entity.pdbx_description
1 polymer ?
#
loop_
_entity_poly.entity_id
_entity_poly.type
_entity_poly.pdbx_seq_one_letter_code
_entity_poly.pdbx_strand_id
1 'polypeptide(L)' 'MNLDRRIELWTVEDAARELHPEMTVQQIRALITIAGLKPVGKKPPGPYGGRPAAVYDGEQLRHAHAVIAPLLIAA' A
#
# COMPACT_ATOMS: atom_id res chain seq x y z
N MET A 1 -6.21 -13.43 -24.77
CA MET A 1 -6.67 -12.37 -23.83
C MET A 1 -5.45 -11.98 -23.01
N ASN A 2 -4.67 -11.01 -23.50
CA ASN A 2 -3.52 -10.48 -22.74
C ASN A 2 -4.09 -9.63 -21.61
N LEU A 3 -4.32 -10.26 -20.47
CA LEU A 3 -4.42 -9.55 -19.20
C LEU A 3 -3.01 -9.04 -18.90
N ASP A 4 -2.65 -7.90 -19.49
CA ASP A 4 -1.65 -7.01 -18.90
C ASP A 4 -2.19 -6.66 -17.51
N ARG A 5 -1.99 -7.55 -16.53
CA ARG A 5 -2.11 -7.22 -15.11
C ARG A 5 -1.04 -6.17 -14.89
N ARG A 6 -1.40 -4.91 -15.15
CA ARG A 6 -0.62 -3.76 -14.73
C ARG A 6 -0.54 -3.92 -13.21
N ILE A 7 0.62 -4.36 -12.73
CA ILE A 7 0.90 -4.42 -11.31
C ILE A 7 0.78 -2.97 -10.85
N GLU A 8 -0.30 -2.68 -10.14
CA GLU A 8 -0.58 -1.35 -9.67
C GLU A 8 0.36 -1.10 -8.49
N LEU A 9 1.35 -0.23 -8.68
CA LEU A 9 2.35 0.04 -7.67
C LEU A 9 1.93 1.26 -6.86
N TRP A 10 1.70 1.06 -5.57
CA TRP A 10 1.27 2.11 -4.65
C TRP A 10 2.35 2.41 -3.61
N THR A 11 2.53 3.69 -3.29
CA THR A 11 3.20 4.07 -2.04
C THR A 11 2.26 3.85 -0.85
N VAL A 12 2.77 4.04 0.37
CA VAL A 12 1.93 4.01 1.57
C VAL A 12 0.87 5.12 1.50
N GLU A 13 1.24 6.29 0.97
CA GLU A 13 0.35 7.43 0.81
C GLU A 13 -0.73 7.19 -0.25
N ASP A 14 -0.38 6.55 -1.37
CA ASP A 14 -1.35 6.15 -2.40
C ASP A 14 -2.34 5.13 -1.79
N ALA A 15 -1.81 4.09 -1.11
CA ALA A 15 -2.64 3.07 -0.47
C ALA A 15 -3.59 3.64 0.59
N ALA A 16 -3.16 4.62 1.38
CA ALA A 16 -4.01 5.29 2.37
C ALA A 16 -5.19 6.05 1.74
N ARG A 17 -5.04 6.51 0.49
CA ARG A 17 -6.07 7.25 -0.26
C ARG A 17 -6.99 6.33 -1.06
N GLU A 18 -6.46 5.25 -1.62
CA GLU A 18 -7.19 4.38 -2.55
C GLU A 18 -7.91 3.20 -1.84
N LEU A 19 -7.49 2.82 -0.63
CA LEU A 19 -8.12 1.72 0.11
C LEU A 19 -9.40 2.17 0.83
N HIS A 20 -10.45 1.35 0.74
CA HIS A 20 -11.73 1.60 1.40
C HIS A 20 -12.16 0.41 2.28
N PRO A 21 -12.53 0.63 3.56
CA PRO A 21 -12.51 1.89 4.30
C PRO A 21 -11.13 2.55 4.38
N GLU A 22 -11.13 3.90 4.39
CA GLU A 22 -9.92 4.72 4.46
C GLU A 22 -9.13 4.41 5.73
N MET A 23 -7.81 4.39 5.62
CA MET A 23 -6.89 4.16 6.72
C MET A 23 -5.82 5.23 6.72
N THR A 24 -5.36 5.62 7.91
CA THR A 24 -4.24 6.54 8.04
C THR A 24 -2.94 5.90 7.52
N VAL A 25 -1.97 6.72 7.14
CA VAL A 25 -0.61 6.27 6.76
C VAL A 25 0.00 5.36 7.82
N GLN A 26 -0.24 5.63 9.11
CA GLN A 26 0.26 4.79 10.21
C GLN A 26 -0.42 3.42 10.24
N GLN A 27 -1.74 3.37 10.03
CA GLN A 27 -2.48 2.12 9.95
C GLN A 27 -2.08 1.28 8.72
N ILE A 28 -1.79 1.91 7.57
CA ILE A 28 -1.25 1.20 6.41
C ILE A 28 0.14 0.62 6.71
N ARG A 29 1.02 1.37 7.39
CA ARG A 29 2.32 0.84 7.82
C ARG A 29 2.19 -0.35 8.78
N ALA A 30 1.23 -0.29 9.70
CA ALA A 30 0.92 -1.40 10.59
C ALA A 30 0.42 -2.61 9.80
N LEU A 31 -0.51 -2.41 8.86
CA LEU A 31 -1.02 -3.45 7.97
C LEU A 31 0.10 -4.12 7.17
N ILE A 32 0.99 -3.35 6.53
CA ILE A 32 2.14 -3.86 5.79
C ILE A 32 3.03 -4.73 6.69
N THR A 33 3.25 -4.28 7.93
CA THR A 33 4.08 -4.98 8.91
C THR A 33 3.44 -6.29 9.37
N ILE A 34 2.15 -6.26 9.71
CA ILE A 34 1.38 -7.44 10.16
C ILE A 34 1.24 -8.46 9.03
N ALA A 35 0.97 -8.00 7.80
CA ALA A 35 0.86 -8.85 6.62
C ALA A 35 2.23 -9.32 6.08
N GLY A 36 3.34 -8.80 6.60
CA GLY A 36 4.69 -9.15 6.14
C GLY A 36 4.96 -8.78 4.69
N LEU A 37 4.31 -7.73 4.17
CA LEU A 37 4.45 -7.32 2.77
C LEU A 37 5.83 -6.70 2.54
N LYS A 38 6.49 -7.13 1.46
CA LYS A 38 7.79 -6.59 1.05
C LYS A 38 7.60 -5.53 -0.02
N PRO A 39 8.41 -4.45 -0.01
CA PRO A 39 8.36 -3.48 -1.09
C PRO A 39 8.84 -4.12 -2.40
N VAL A 40 8.12 -3.85 -3.48
CA VAL A 40 8.45 -4.30 -4.84
C VAL A 40 9.53 -3.42 -5.46
N GLY A 41 9.67 -2.19 -4.97
CA GLY A 41 10.70 -1.26 -5.43
C GLY A 41 10.67 0.05 -4.68
N LYS A 42 11.27 1.08 -5.29
CA LYS A 42 11.24 2.46 -4.79
C LYS A 42 10.84 3.40 -5.91
N LYS A 43 9.87 4.28 -5.64
CA LYS A 43 9.53 5.40 -6.50
C LYS A 43 10.54 6.52 -6.25
N PRO A 44 11.22 7.04 -7.29
CA PRO A 44 12.12 8.18 -7.11
C PRO A 44 11.34 9.38 -6.57
N PRO A 45 12.00 10.26 -5.80
CA PRO A 45 11.35 11.45 -5.28
C PRO A 45 10.86 12.34 -6.42
N GLY A 46 9.78 13.09 -6.16
CA GLY A 46 9.23 14.05 -7.12
C GLY A 46 10.21 15.21 -7.42
N PRO A 47 9.83 16.11 -8.35
CA PRO A 47 10.70 17.20 -8.83
C PRO A 47 11.18 18.17 -7.74
N TYR A 48 10.54 18.17 -6.57
CA TYR A 48 10.92 18.98 -5.39
C TYR A 48 11.89 18.27 -4.43
N GLY A 49 12.43 17.11 -4.80
CA GLY A 49 13.38 16.34 -3.98
C GLY A 49 12.71 15.51 -2.87
N GLY A 50 13.51 14.69 -2.17
CA GLY A 50 13.04 13.83 -1.08
C GLY A 50 13.73 12.46 -1.02
N ARG A 51 13.31 11.62 -0.08
CA ARG A 51 13.74 10.21 0.00
C ARG A 51 12.88 9.37 -0.96
N PRO A 52 13.45 8.40 -1.69
CA PRO A 52 12.66 7.46 -2.49
C PRO A 52 11.62 6.75 -1.63
N ALA A 53 10.36 6.76 -2.07
CA ALA A 53 9.27 6.10 -1.36
C ALA A 53 9.21 4.62 -1.75
N ALA A 54 9.06 3.73 -0.76
CA ALA A 54 8.85 2.32 -1.03
C ALA A 54 7.50 2.12 -1.75
N VAL A 55 7.50 1.30 -2.80
CA VAL A 55 6.26 0.92 -3.50
C VAL A 55 5.94 -0.54 -3.26
N TYR A 56 4.65 -0.82 -3.16
CA TYR A 56 4.08 -2.13 -2.86
C TYR A 56 3.09 -2.50 -3.96
N ASP A 57 2.82 -3.80 -4.07
CA ASP A 57 1.79 -4.32 -4.97
C ASP A 57 0.40 -3.97 -4.41
N GLY A 58 -0.37 -3.23 -5.21
CA GLY A 58 -1.72 -2.78 -4.86
C GLY A 58 -2.72 -3.93 -4.73
N GLU A 59 -2.54 -5.07 -5.42
CA GLU A 59 -3.39 -6.25 -5.16
C GLU A 59 -3.06 -6.89 -3.82
N GLN A 60 -1.79 -6.99 -3.45
CA GLN A 60 -1.38 -7.51 -2.15
C GLN A 60 -1.87 -6.62 -1.01
N LEU A 61 -1.79 -5.30 -1.19
CA LEU A 61 -2.32 -4.33 -0.24
C LEU A 61 -3.84 -4.44 -0.08
N ARG A 62 -4.59 -4.56 -1.19
CA ARG A 62 -6.05 -4.77 -1.15
C ARG A 62 -6.42 -6.06 -0.43
N HIS A 63 -5.72 -7.15 -0.72
CA HIS A 63 -5.99 -8.44 -0.07
C HIS A 63 -5.68 -8.38 1.43
N ALA A 64 -4.53 -7.81 1.82
CA ALA A 64 -4.18 -7.61 3.22
C ALA A 64 -5.19 -6.69 3.94
N HIS A 65 -5.65 -5.64 3.27
CA HIS A 65 -6.67 -4.72 3.78
C HIS A 65 -8.00 -5.42 4.04
N ALA A 66 -8.51 -6.18 3.07
CA ALA A 66 -9.77 -6.91 3.23
C ALA A 66 -9.76 -7.87 4.45
N VAL A 67 -8.61 -8.44 4.79
CA VAL A 67 -8.46 -9.39 5.90
C VAL A 67 -8.17 -8.70 7.23
N ILE A 68 -7.31 -7.67 7.25
CA ILE A 68 -6.73 -7.10 8.48
C ILE A 68 -7.40 -5.78 8.88
N ALA A 69 -7.94 -5.00 7.93
CA ALA A 69 -8.55 -3.71 8.24
C ALA A 69 -9.67 -3.78 9.30
N PRO A 70 -10.55 -4.80 9.34
CA PRO A 70 -11.55 -4.92 10.40
C PRO A 70 -10.94 -5.01 11.81
N LEU A 71 -9.75 -5.60 11.95
CA LEU A 71 -9.05 -5.73 13.22
C LEU A 71 -8.35 -4.43 13.64
N LEU A 72 -8.00 -3.56 12.69
CA LEU A 72 -7.29 -2.30 12.93
C LEU A 72 -8.23 -1.09 13.08
N ILE A 73 -9.48 -1.20 12.62
CA ILE A 73 -10.50 -0.15 12.74
C ILE A 73 -11.34 -0.32 14.02
N ALA A 74 -11.48 -1.55 14.51
CA ALA A 74 -12.22 -1.87 15.74
C ALA A 74 -11.39 -1.78 17.03
N ALA A 75 -10.09 -1.49 16.93
CA ALA A 75 -9.14 -1.36 18.05
C ALA A 75 -8.86 0.12 18.35
#